data_AF-R4M1V7-F1
#
_entry.id   AF-R4M1V7-F1
#
_cell.length_a   1.000
_cell.length_b   1.000
_cell.length_c   1.000
_cell.angle_alpha   90.00
_cell.angle_beta   90.00
_cell.angle_gamma   90.00
#
_symmetry.space_group_name_H-M   'P 1'
#
loop_
_entity.id
_entity.type
_entity.pdbx_description
1 polymer ?
#
loop_
_entity_poly.entity_id
_entity_poly.type
_entity_poly.pdbx_seq_one_letter_code
_entity_poly.pdbx_strand_id
1 'polypeptide(L)'
;MFRAAASLLMLLGFYVVALIQLVVVLALAIWVTVETTAVVGIKLGLPLLIAVGATFVGLWRAIRTRSQPPHGLVVTPQDAPELWATVHALAGEVGTRTPDEIRLVPEVNAAVSEDAKLLGLVGGRRMLYLGMPLMQSFTVDQLRAVIAHELGHYSGKHTSLGAVAYRGRLAIGHSISRIGPYNPVGWVFRGYARLYLLVDNAASRRQEREADQASVRVAGPAAAAAALKDSAIADAAWDFFFAQYVVPGWEAGYAPDDLFGGFGQFVAERQDELAELREREPEQQSSRWDTHPSIAERIAIMRTAPQPPHPVDGRPAVALLGAVQAAGLALQREVVDTGNRQVLPWPQFIAAATTAGLQQTSDRIFRSVGRLTGTAEPGLGTLFELVAAGRLGELAEEFFSNATRKEAAAKFAGPMDTLLTLAAIRSGVAFWRMSWSGPVRLIDAVGADLDLEEIAKLAVAPETLDEARARLAELGVRVEAAAVIERQVTARGADVIGAMANVKVDGEHADVLMLDRGLVFVPAPKSTDKGAKRLETLLGSAPVEQLAARHRFVPYEELTGASITKRTPIRADLRLHNGTAVSLEERWAGEQLGKSRDTLLTILDRVARDSE
;
A
#
# COMPACT_ATOMS: atom_id res chain seq x y z
N MET A 1 -19.07 -2.32 -36.69
CA MET A 1 -18.51 -1.15 -37.42
C MET A 1 -19.11 0.18 -36.97
N PHE A 2 -20.42 0.42 -37.06
CA PHE A 2 -21.05 1.72 -36.70
C PHE A 2 -20.68 2.29 -35.31
N ARG A 3 -20.53 1.44 -34.29
CA ARG A 3 -20.28 1.90 -32.91
C ARG A 3 -18.80 2.16 -32.57
N ALA A 4 -17.87 1.42 -33.19
CA ALA A 4 -16.44 1.75 -33.11
C ALA A 4 -16.13 3.04 -33.87
N ALA A 5 -16.84 3.28 -34.99
CA ALA A 5 -16.83 4.57 -35.67
C ALA A 5 -17.46 5.68 -34.82
N ALA A 6 -18.49 5.41 -34.03
CA ALA A 6 -19.06 6.37 -33.08
C ALA A 6 -18.07 6.72 -31.94
N SER A 7 -17.34 5.74 -31.40
CA SER A 7 -16.27 5.98 -30.42
C SER A 7 -15.14 6.83 -31.02
N LEU A 8 -14.74 6.56 -32.27
CA LEU A 8 -13.78 7.39 -33.01
C LEU A 8 -14.30 8.81 -33.27
N LEU A 9 -15.58 8.96 -33.65
CA LEU A 9 -16.23 10.25 -33.84
C LEU A 9 -16.34 11.03 -32.54
N MET A 10 -16.53 10.35 -31.40
CA MET A 10 -16.48 10.99 -30.08
C MET A 10 -15.06 11.34 -29.64
N LEU A 11 -14.05 10.53 -29.97
CA LEU A 11 -12.65 10.93 -29.78
C LEU A 11 -12.32 12.19 -30.60
N LEU A 12 -12.81 12.28 -31.85
CA LEU A 12 -12.70 13.49 -32.67
C LEU A 12 -13.52 14.65 -32.07
N GLY A 13 -14.70 14.36 -31.55
CA GLY A 13 -15.58 15.31 -30.88
C GLY A 13 -14.97 15.92 -29.61
N PHE A 14 -14.06 15.21 -28.93
CA PHE A 14 -13.26 15.76 -27.83
C PHE A 14 -12.45 16.99 -28.26
N TYR A 15 -11.84 16.95 -29.46
CA TYR A 15 -11.13 18.09 -30.03
C TYR A 15 -12.08 19.21 -30.47
N VAL A 16 -13.25 18.84 -30.99
CA VAL A 16 -14.28 19.80 -31.41
C VAL A 16 -14.85 20.55 -30.21
N VAL A 17 -15.10 19.87 -29.09
CA VAL A 17 -15.55 20.51 -27.83
C VAL A 17 -14.50 21.48 -27.31
N ALA A 18 -13.21 21.11 -27.32
CA ALA A 18 -12.12 22.01 -26.95
C ALA A 18 -12.10 23.28 -27.82
N LEU A 19 -12.30 23.13 -29.13
CA LEU A 19 -12.33 24.23 -30.09
C LEU A 19 -13.56 25.11 -29.90
N ILE A 20 -14.75 24.53 -29.69
CA ILE A 20 -15.98 25.26 -29.44
C ILE A 20 -15.86 26.09 -28.16
N GLN A 21 -15.29 25.53 -27.08
CA GLN A 21 -15.07 26.28 -25.84
C GLN A 21 -14.17 27.49 -26.07
N LEU A 22 -13.09 27.34 -26.84
CA LEU A 22 -12.22 28.45 -27.20
C LEU A 22 -12.98 29.55 -27.96
N VAL A 23 -13.81 29.17 -28.94
CA VAL A 23 -14.62 30.11 -29.72
C VAL A 23 -15.65 30.82 -28.85
N VAL A 24 -16.36 30.10 -27.97
CA VAL A 24 -17.37 30.66 -27.08
C VAL A 24 -16.76 31.64 -26.08
N VAL A 25 -15.61 31.29 -25.49
CA VAL A 25 -14.91 32.18 -24.55
C VAL A 25 -14.41 33.45 -25.26
N LEU A 26 -13.89 33.32 -26.47
CA LEU A 26 -13.45 34.46 -27.27
C LEU A 26 -14.63 35.36 -27.66
N ALA A 27 -15.73 34.77 -28.12
CA ALA A 27 -16.94 35.51 -28.48
C ALA A 27 -17.56 36.22 -27.27
N LEU A 28 -17.59 35.57 -26.09
CA LEU A 28 -18.05 36.18 -24.85
C LEU A 28 -17.17 37.35 -24.43
N ALA A 29 -15.84 37.19 -24.49
CA ALA A 29 -14.90 38.26 -24.17
C ALA A 29 -15.07 39.47 -25.11
N ILE A 30 -15.24 39.23 -26.41
CA ILE A 30 -15.52 40.28 -27.40
C ILE A 30 -16.86 40.95 -27.10
N TRP A 31 -17.92 40.18 -26.87
CA TRP A 31 -19.26 40.71 -26.60
C TRP A 31 -19.31 41.58 -25.34
N VAL A 32 -18.73 41.11 -24.22
CA VAL A 32 -18.63 41.91 -22.99
C VAL A 32 -17.81 43.19 -23.20
N THR A 33 -16.76 43.12 -24.02
CA THR A 33 -15.91 44.29 -24.35
C THR A 33 -16.69 45.34 -25.16
N VAL A 34 -17.57 44.91 -26.07
CA VAL A 34 -18.41 45.78 -26.89
C VAL A 34 -19.56 46.41 -26.08
N GLU A 35 -20.19 45.64 -25.18
CA GLU A 35 -21.39 46.08 -24.44
C GLU A 35 -21.07 46.87 -23.16
N THR A 36 -19.86 46.76 -22.62
CA THR A 36 -19.48 47.41 -21.36
C THR A 36 -18.26 48.32 -21.54
N THR A 37 -17.11 47.95 -20.96
CA THR A 37 -15.84 48.65 -21.15
C THR A 37 -14.75 47.62 -21.39
N ALA A 38 -13.70 48.04 -22.11
CA ALA A 38 -12.52 47.20 -22.33
C ALA A 38 -11.93 46.66 -21.02
N VAL A 39 -11.99 47.42 -19.93
CA VAL A 39 -11.49 47.01 -18.61
C VAL A 39 -12.31 45.84 -18.03
N VAL A 40 -13.63 45.86 -18.16
CA VAL A 40 -14.51 44.78 -17.66
C VAL A 40 -14.39 43.54 -18.55
N GLY A 41 -14.37 43.72 -19.88
CA GLY A 41 -14.14 42.65 -20.84
C GLY A 41 -12.81 41.93 -20.62
N ILE A 42 -11.72 42.67 -20.36
CA ILE A 42 -10.41 42.09 -20.05
C ILE A 42 -10.43 41.40 -18.68
N LYS A 43 -11.01 42.01 -17.64
CA LYS A 43 -11.06 41.41 -16.29
C LYS A 43 -11.81 40.08 -16.24
N LEU A 44 -12.85 39.93 -17.06
CA LEU A 44 -13.66 38.70 -17.11
C LEU A 44 -13.15 37.70 -18.18
N GLY A 45 -12.70 38.20 -19.33
CA GLY A 45 -12.26 37.39 -20.46
C GLY A 45 -10.85 36.81 -20.29
N LEU A 46 -9.91 37.55 -19.73
CA LEU A 46 -8.51 37.12 -19.61
C LEU A 46 -8.35 35.87 -18.72
N PRO A 47 -8.97 35.77 -17.51
CA PRO A 47 -8.90 34.55 -16.72
C PRO A 47 -9.49 33.34 -17.43
N LEU A 48 -10.58 33.54 -18.18
CA LEU A 48 -11.27 32.47 -18.91
C LEU A 48 -10.45 32.00 -20.12
N LEU A 49 -9.80 32.92 -20.84
CA LEU A 49 -8.84 32.62 -21.90
C LEU A 49 -7.59 31.91 -21.37
N ILE A 50 -7.08 32.30 -20.20
CA ILE A 50 -5.98 31.59 -19.53
C ILE A 50 -6.43 30.18 -19.13
N ALA A 51 -7.64 30.00 -18.61
CA ALA A 51 -8.17 28.69 -18.24
C ALA A 51 -8.35 27.75 -19.46
N VAL A 52 -8.89 28.27 -20.58
CA VAL A 52 -9.00 27.52 -21.83
C VAL A 52 -7.61 27.24 -22.43
N GLY A 53 -6.72 28.24 -22.45
CA GLY A 53 -5.34 28.11 -22.92
C GLY A 53 -4.55 27.07 -22.12
N ALA A 54 -4.67 27.08 -20.78
CA ALA A 54 -4.07 26.07 -19.91
C ALA A 54 -4.64 24.67 -20.17
N THR A 55 -5.94 24.56 -20.49
CA THR A 55 -6.56 23.29 -20.87
C THR A 55 -6.04 22.79 -22.22
N PHE A 56 -5.86 23.69 -23.20
CA PHE A 56 -5.29 23.36 -24.50
C PHE A 56 -3.80 22.98 -24.41
N VAL A 57 -3.02 23.71 -23.63
CA VAL A 57 -1.61 23.37 -23.33
C VAL A 57 -1.51 22.05 -22.57
N GLY A 58 -2.41 21.80 -21.62
CA GLY A 58 -2.52 20.54 -20.89
C GLY A 58 -2.84 19.36 -21.81
N LEU A 59 -3.80 19.54 -22.72
CA LEU A 59 -4.16 18.55 -23.74
C LEU A 59 -3.02 18.33 -24.74
N TRP A 60 -2.39 19.40 -25.21
CA TRP A 60 -1.24 19.34 -26.12
C TRP A 60 -0.03 18.65 -25.46
N ARG A 61 0.22 18.93 -24.17
CA ARG A 61 1.18 18.17 -23.38
C ARG A 61 0.75 16.73 -23.23
N ALA A 62 -0.51 16.41 -22.94
CA ALA A 62 -0.98 15.02 -22.87
C ALA A 62 -0.76 14.26 -24.20
N ILE A 63 -0.92 14.94 -25.34
CA ILE A 63 -0.66 14.39 -26.68
C ILE A 63 0.84 14.16 -26.94
N ARG A 64 1.71 15.03 -26.41
CA ARG A 64 3.17 15.01 -26.66
C ARG A 64 4.01 14.36 -25.57
N THR A 65 3.49 14.25 -24.36
CA THR A 65 4.21 13.61 -23.26
C THR A 65 4.26 12.12 -23.54
N ARG A 66 5.48 11.61 -23.72
CA ARG A 66 5.73 10.18 -23.61
C ARG A 66 5.30 9.76 -22.21
N SER A 67 4.70 8.58 -22.10
CA SER A 67 4.49 7.90 -20.82
C SER A 67 5.79 7.95 -20.01
N GLN A 68 5.69 7.99 -18.68
CA GLN A 68 6.86 7.95 -17.79
C GLN A 68 7.83 6.82 -18.21
N PRO A 69 9.14 6.92 -17.92
CA PRO A 69 10.09 5.86 -18.27
C PRO A 69 9.49 4.50 -17.86
N PRO A 70 9.49 3.50 -18.76
CA PRO A 70 8.74 2.28 -18.50
C PRO A 70 9.32 1.60 -17.26
N HIS A 71 8.45 1.31 -16.28
CA HIS A 71 8.81 0.65 -15.02
C HIS A 71 9.12 -0.84 -15.25
N GLY A 72 10.03 -1.40 -14.44
CA GLY A 72 10.34 -2.83 -14.42
C GLY A 72 11.53 -3.27 -15.28
N LEU A 73 11.99 -4.51 -15.07
CA LEU A 73 13.16 -5.11 -15.69
C LEU A 73 12.87 -5.52 -17.14
N VAL A 74 13.68 -5.06 -18.10
CA VAL A 74 13.59 -5.53 -19.50
C VAL A 74 14.08 -6.97 -19.61
N VAL A 75 13.26 -7.83 -20.23
CA VAL A 75 13.62 -9.23 -20.49
C VAL A 75 14.02 -9.37 -21.95
N THR A 76 15.27 -9.72 -22.22
CA THR A 76 15.72 -9.92 -23.61
C THR A 76 15.34 -11.31 -24.13
N PRO A 77 15.27 -11.51 -25.46
CA PRO A 77 15.08 -12.83 -26.06
C PRO A 77 16.14 -13.85 -25.65
N GLN A 78 17.34 -13.41 -25.28
CA GLN A 78 18.42 -14.26 -24.81
C GLN A 78 18.20 -14.72 -23.37
N ASP A 79 17.62 -13.85 -22.52
CA ASP A 79 17.38 -14.16 -21.10
C ASP A 79 16.21 -15.14 -20.91
N ALA A 80 15.15 -15.01 -21.72
CA ALA A 80 13.94 -15.84 -21.62
C ALA A 80 13.41 -16.28 -22.99
N PRO A 81 14.13 -17.16 -23.72
CA PRO A 81 13.77 -17.54 -25.09
C PRO A 81 12.40 -18.23 -25.19
N GLU A 82 12.03 -19.05 -24.20
CA GLU A 82 10.74 -19.77 -24.18
C GLU A 82 9.57 -18.80 -23.97
N LEU A 83 9.73 -17.80 -23.09
CA LEU A 83 8.75 -16.73 -22.92
C LEU A 83 8.53 -15.95 -24.21
N TRP A 84 9.61 -15.51 -24.88
CA TRP A 84 9.50 -14.77 -26.14
C TRP A 84 8.86 -15.60 -27.24
N ALA A 85 9.24 -16.87 -27.40
CA ALA A 85 8.62 -17.79 -28.35
C ALA A 85 7.11 -17.95 -28.07
N THR A 86 6.74 -18.08 -26.79
CA THR A 86 5.33 -18.15 -26.37
C THR A 86 4.59 -16.88 -26.78
N VAL A 87 5.09 -15.69 -26.43
CA VAL A 87 4.45 -14.40 -26.78
C VAL A 87 4.32 -14.23 -28.30
N HIS A 88 5.32 -14.63 -29.08
CA HIS A 88 5.23 -14.63 -30.55
C HIS A 88 4.11 -15.53 -31.08
N ALA A 89 4.03 -16.77 -30.58
CA ALA A 89 2.99 -17.72 -30.97
C ALA A 89 1.59 -17.18 -30.63
N LEU A 90 1.42 -16.64 -29.41
CA LEU A 90 0.17 -16.04 -28.95
C LEU A 90 -0.24 -14.85 -29.81
N ALA A 91 0.69 -13.94 -30.13
CA ALA A 91 0.39 -12.80 -31.00
C ALA A 91 -0.10 -13.23 -32.38
N GLY A 92 0.50 -14.29 -32.96
CA GLY A 92 0.07 -14.88 -34.22
C GLY A 92 -1.33 -15.50 -34.13
N GLU A 93 -1.61 -16.26 -33.08
CA GLU A 93 -2.90 -16.91 -32.86
C GLU A 93 -4.02 -15.89 -32.61
N VAL A 94 -3.74 -14.84 -31.84
CA VAL A 94 -4.68 -13.74 -31.56
C VAL A 94 -4.85 -12.82 -32.78
N GLY A 95 -3.86 -12.75 -33.67
CA GLY A 95 -3.86 -11.87 -34.83
C GLY A 95 -3.54 -10.42 -34.51
N THR A 96 -2.54 -10.19 -33.68
CA THR A 96 -2.00 -8.86 -33.39
C THR A 96 -0.49 -8.83 -33.58
N ARG A 97 0.08 -7.62 -33.62
CA ARG A 97 1.53 -7.44 -33.68
C ARG A 97 2.16 -7.93 -32.37
N THR A 98 3.27 -8.66 -32.44
CA THR A 98 4.03 -9.00 -31.24
C THR A 98 4.46 -7.71 -30.51
N PRO A 99 4.38 -7.68 -29.17
CA PRO A 99 5.08 -6.66 -28.37
C PRO A 99 6.53 -6.48 -28.82
N ASP A 100 6.99 -5.22 -28.87
CA ASP A 100 8.38 -4.90 -29.20
C ASP A 100 9.32 -5.14 -28.00
N GLU A 101 8.75 -5.28 -26.80
CA GLU A 101 9.47 -5.42 -25.54
C GLU A 101 8.64 -6.15 -24.49
N ILE A 102 9.30 -6.96 -23.66
CA ILE A 102 8.72 -7.60 -22.48
C ILE A 102 9.42 -7.07 -21.23
N ARG A 103 8.65 -6.74 -20.20
CA ARG A 103 9.15 -6.27 -18.90
C ARG A 103 8.58 -7.09 -17.76
N LEU A 104 9.44 -7.44 -16.80
CA LEU A 104 9.01 -7.94 -15.50
C LEU A 104 8.72 -6.78 -14.57
N VAL A 105 7.63 -6.87 -13.83
CA VAL A 105 7.17 -5.83 -12.89
C VAL A 105 6.85 -6.41 -11.52
N PRO A 106 6.91 -5.62 -10.43
CA PRO A 106 6.69 -6.12 -9.08
C PRO A 106 5.21 -6.37 -8.72
N GLU A 107 4.26 -5.86 -9.51
CA GLU A 107 2.83 -5.98 -9.22
C GLU A 107 2.24 -7.32 -9.70
N VAL A 108 1.12 -7.75 -9.11
CA VAL A 108 0.33 -8.87 -9.60
C VAL A 108 -0.47 -8.43 -10.83
N ASN A 109 0.22 -8.31 -11.96
CA ASN A 109 -0.37 -7.72 -13.16
C ASN A 109 0.14 -8.37 -14.44
N ALA A 110 -0.68 -8.38 -15.48
CA ALA A 110 -0.22 -8.55 -16.84
C ALA A 110 -0.95 -7.52 -17.69
N ALA A 111 -0.19 -6.72 -18.42
CA ALA A 111 -0.76 -5.63 -19.19
C ALA A 111 0.04 -5.40 -20.47
N VAL A 112 -0.65 -4.99 -21.52
CA VAL A 112 -0.01 -4.48 -22.73
C VAL A 112 -0.21 -2.97 -22.79
N SER A 113 0.87 -2.22 -22.96
CA SER A 113 0.81 -0.80 -23.29
C SER A 113 1.33 -0.56 -24.70
N GLU A 114 0.89 0.54 -25.31
CA GLU A 114 1.41 0.99 -26.59
C GLU A 114 1.58 2.51 -26.57
N ASP A 115 2.78 3.00 -26.88
CA ASP A 115 3.11 4.42 -26.99
C ASP A 115 2.48 5.05 -28.25
N ALA A 116 1.16 5.03 -28.28
CA ALA A 116 0.38 5.43 -29.44
C ALA A 116 0.44 6.95 -29.65
N LYS A 117 0.63 7.36 -30.90
CA LYS A 117 0.68 8.78 -31.28
C LYS A 117 -0.73 9.28 -31.60
N LEU A 118 -0.93 10.60 -31.48
CA LEU A 118 -2.20 11.28 -31.80
C LEU A 118 -3.40 10.73 -30.99
N LEU A 119 -3.29 10.65 -29.66
CA LEU A 119 -4.31 10.07 -28.75
C LEU A 119 -4.83 8.69 -29.17
N GLY A 120 -3.93 7.80 -29.63
CA GLY A 120 -4.30 6.43 -29.94
C GLY A 120 -4.65 6.13 -31.39
N LEU A 121 -4.65 7.14 -32.28
CA LEU A 121 -4.93 6.93 -33.70
C LEU A 121 -3.82 6.17 -34.42
N VAL A 122 -2.55 6.45 -34.08
CA VAL A 122 -1.37 5.85 -34.73
C VAL A 122 -0.64 4.94 -33.76
N GLY A 123 -0.31 3.72 -34.20
CA GLY A 123 0.41 2.73 -33.39
C GLY A 123 1.80 3.20 -33.00
N GLY A 124 2.34 2.61 -31.92
CA GLY A 124 3.60 3.00 -31.31
C GLY A 124 4.46 1.82 -30.91
N ARG A 125 5.44 2.02 -30.02
CA ARG A 125 6.17 0.91 -29.39
C ARG A 125 5.23 0.19 -28.43
N ARG A 126 5.13 -1.15 -28.54
CA ARG A 126 4.28 -1.98 -27.70
C ARG A 126 5.12 -2.70 -26.65
N MET A 127 4.68 -2.63 -25.40
CA MET A 127 5.36 -3.22 -24.25
C MET A 127 4.38 -4.18 -23.56
N LEU A 128 4.85 -5.39 -23.27
CA LEU A 128 4.14 -6.35 -22.43
C LEU A 128 4.77 -6.33 -21.03
N TYR A 129 3.97 -6.05 -20.01
CA TYR A 129 4.36 -6.13 -18.62
C TYR A 129 3.84 -7.45 -18.04
N LEU A 130 4.70 -8.18 -17.35
CA LEU A 130 4.39 -9.42 -16.66
C LEU A 130 4.84 -9.30 -15.21
N GLY A 131 3.90 -9.44 -14.29
CA GLY A 131 4.14 -9.43 -12.87
C GLY A 131 4.93 -10.66 -12.46
N MET A 132 6.07 -10.48 -11.81
CA MET A 132 6.81 -11.60 -11.25
C MET A 132 5.96 -12.43 -10.25
N PRO A 133 5.21 -11.80 -9.32
CA PRO A 133 4.31 -12.55 -8.43
C PRO A 133 3.19 -13.29 -9.18
N LEU A 134 2.66 -12.71 -10.27
CA LEU A 134 1.66 -13.36 -11.11
C LEU A 134 2.26 -14.63 -11.75
N MET A 135 3.45 -14.54 -12.34
CA MET A 135 4.14 -15.69 -12.94
C MET A 135 4.47 -16.78 -11.92
N GLN A 136 4.75 -16.41 -10.66
CA GLN A 136 5.00 -17.36 -9.56
C GLN A 136 3.75 -18.09 -9.09
N SER A 137 2.58 -17.49 -9.31
CA SER A 137 1.29 -18.03 -8.85
C SER A 137 0.54 -18.82 -9.93
N PHE A 138 0.95 -18.70 -11.18
CA PHE A 138 0.24 -19.20 -12.35
C PHE A 138 0.93 -20.41 -12.97
N THR A 139 0.16 -21.25 -13.63
CA THR A 139 0.65 -22.22 -14.61
C THR A 139 0.93 -21.55 -15.96
N VAL A 140 1.70 -22.21 -16.83
CA VAL A 140 1.97 -21.73 -18.20
C VAL A 140 0.67 -21.47 -18.96
N ASP A 141 -0.33 -22.35 -18.87
CA ASP A 141 -1.60 -22.16 -19.55
C ASP A 141 -2.43 -20.99 -18.99
N GLN A 142 -2.42 -20.78 -17.68
CA GLN A 142 -3.06 -19.59 -17.10
C GLN A 142 -2.36 -18.31 -17.58
N LEU A 143 -1.02 -18.28 -17.62
CA LEU A 143 -0.28 -17.12 -18.13
C LEU A 143 -0.56 -16.90 -19.62
N ARG A 144 -0.61 -17.97 -20.43
CA ARG A 144 -0.99 -17.91 -21.85
C ARG A 144 -2.39 -17.32 -22.03
N ALA A 145 -3.35 -17.73 -21.20
CA ALA A 145 -4.71 -17.19 -21.22
C ALA A 145 -4.75 -15.69 -20.96
N VAL A 146 -4.02 -15.19 -19.95
CA VAL A 146 -3.95 -13.75 -19.64
C VAL A 146 -3.24 -12.98 -20.74
N ILE A 147 -2.09 -13.45 -21.23
CA ILE A 147 -1.38 -12.76 -22.32
C ILE A 147 -2.26 -12.72 -23.58
N ALA A 148 -2.96 -13.80 -23.91
CA ALA A 148 -3.89 -13.83 -25.04
C ALA A 148 -5.07 -12.86 -24.85
N HIS A 149 -5.55 -12.69 -23.62
CA HIS A 149 -6.56 -11.69 -23.28
C HIS A 149 -6.06 -10.27 -23.59
N GLU A 150 -4.91 -9.91 -23.03
CA GLU A 150 -4.30 -8.59 -23.18
C GLU A 150 -3.97 -8.27 -24.63
N LEU A 151 -3.42 -9.24 -25.38
CA LEU A 151 -3.18 -9.11 -26.82
C LEU A 151 -4.49 -9.02 -27.61
N GLY A 152 -5.57 -9.65 -27.11
CA GLY A 152 -6.91 -9.63 -27.67
C GLY A 152 -7.48 -8.22 -27.77
N HIS A 153 -7.20 -7.35 -26.79
CA HIS A 153 -7.59 -5.94 -26.86
C HIS A 153 -6.99 -5.19 -28.05
N TYR A 154 -5.86 -5.65 -28.57
CA TYR A 154 -5.16 -5.06 -29.72
C TYR A 154 -5.37 -5.87 -31.02
N SER A 155 -6.24 -6.88 -31.03
CA SER A 155 -6.47 -7.69 -32.23
C SER A 155 -7.17 -6.91 -33.34
N GLY A 156 -6.68 -7.08 -34.57
CA GLY A 156 -7.28 -6.49 -35.77
C GLY A 156 -8.30 -7.41 -36.47
N LYS A 157 -8.46 -8.66 -36.01
CA LYS A 157 -9.20 -9.72 -36.74
C LYS A 157 -10.66 -9.40 -37.01
N HIS A 158 -11.31 -8.56 -36.19
CA HIS A 158 -12.72 -8.22 -36.37
C HIS A 158 -12.96 -6.76 -36.77
N THR A 159 -12.16 -5.78 -36.30
CA THR A 159 -12.09 -4.42 -36.88
C THR A 159 -10.83 -3.67 -36.41
N SER A 160 -10.09 -3.00 -37.31
CA SER A 160 -9.00 -2.07 -36.96
C SER A 160 -9.46 -0.91 -36.06
N LEU A 161 -10.74 -0.54 -36.14
CA LEU A 161 -11.39 0.48 -35.31
C LEU A 161 -11.47 0.10 -33.82
N GLY A 162 -11.47 -1.19 -33.47
CA GLY A 162 -11.50 -1.65 -32.07
C GLY A 162 -10.21 -1.32 -31.32
N ALA A 163 -9.07 -1.64 -31.90
CA ALA A 163 -7.76 -1.30 -31.33
C ALA A 163 -7.52 0.22 -31.27
N VAL A 164 -8.12 1.00 -32.18
CA VAL A 164 -8.07 2.48 -32.12
C VAL A 164 -8.96 3.01 -30.98
N ALA A 165 -10.19 2.49 -30.83
CA ALA A 165 -11.10 2.89 -29.77
C ALA A 165 -10.53 2.60 -28.37
N TYR A 166 -9.86 1.46 -28.19
CA TYR A 166 -9.17 1.10 -26.95
C TYR A 166 -8.03 2.07 -26.61
N ARG A 167 -7.13 2.35 -27.57
CA ARG A 167 -6.05 3.33 -27.37
C ARG A 167 -6.60 4.73 -27.08
N GLY A 168 -7.69 5.13 -27.75
CA GLY A 168 -8.40 6.38 -27.49
C GLY A 168 -8.96 6.47 -26.06
N ARG A 169 -9.56 5.38 -25.55
CA ARG A 169 -10.05 5.30 -24.16
C ARG A 169 -8.93 5.51 -23.15
N LEU A 170 -7.82 4.80 -23.29
CA LEU A 170 -6.66 4.95 -22.41
C LEU A 170 -6.12 6.38 -22.44
N ALA A 171 -6.01 6.98 -23.63
CA ALA A 171 -5.54 8.35 -23.81
C ALA A 171 -6.48 9.40 -23.18
N ILE A 172 -7.81 9.22 -23.29
CA ILE A 172 -8.80 10.09 -22.64
C ILE A 172 -8.73 9.97 -21.12
N GLY A 173 -8.65 8.75 -20.57
CA GLY A 173 -8.54 8.50 -19.13
C GLY A 173 -7.33 9.20 -18.51
N HIS A 174 -6.15 9.04 -19.12
CA HIS A 174 -4.92 9.72 -18.70
C HIS A 174 -4.97 11.25 -18.85
N SER A 175 -5.74 11.77 -19.80
CA SER A 175 -5.87 13.21 -20.01
C SER A 175 -6.77 13.87 -18.95
N ILE A 176 -7.83 13.19 -18.52
CA ILE A 176 -8.78 13.71 -17.52
C ILE A 176 -8.18 13.73 -16.12
N SER A 177 -7.38 12.72 -15.75
CA SER A 177 -6.75 12.65 -14.43
C SER A 177 -5.75 13.79 -14.18
N ARG A 178 -5.29 14.47 -15.24
CA ARG A 178 -4.41 15.66 -15.17
C ARG A 178 -5.16 16.99 -15.05
N ILE A 179 -6.49 17.00 -15.15
CA ILE A 179 -7.31 18.21 -15.05
C ILE A 179 -7.79 18.38 -13.60
N GLY A 180 -7.41 19.49 -12.96
CA GLY A 180 -7.76 19.77 -11.56
C GLY A 180 -9.27 19.79 -11.27
N PRO A 181 -9.70 19.41 -10.05
CA PRO A 181 -11.11 19.19 -9.69
C PRO A 181 -11.98 20.46 -9.75
N TYR A 182 -11.37 21.65 -9.64
CA TYR A 182 -12.06 22.94 -9.63
C TYR A 182 -11.97 23.70 -10.96
N ASN A 183 -11.47 23.09 -12.04
CA ASN A 183 -11.44 23.75 -13.35
C ASN A 183 -12.84 23.66 -14.02
N PRO A 184 -13.55 24.79 -14.25
CA PRO A 184 -14.88 24.79 -14.85
C PRO A 184 -14.89 24.28 -16.30
N VAL A 185 -13.79 24.48 -17.05
CA VAL A 185 -13.59 23.88 -18.38
C VAL A 185 -13.48 22.36 -18.26
N GLY A 186 -12.83 21.88 -17.19
CA GLY A 186 -12.71 20.47 -16.83
C GLY A 186 -14.02 19.77 -16.46
N TRP A 187 -15.07 20.50 -16.08
CA TRP A 187 -16.41 19.91 -15.85
C TRP A 187 -17.07 19.47 -17.14
N VAL A 188 -16.92 20.27 -18.21
CA VAL A 188 -17.43 19.91 -19.54
C VAL A 188 -16.70 18.71 -20.10
N PHE A 189 -15.36 18.67 -19.96
CA PHE A 189 -14.57 17.50 -20.37
C PHE A 189 -14.91 16.23 -19.58
N ARG A 190 -15.17 16.33 -18.27
CA ARG A 190 -15.65 15.19 -17.46
C ARG A 190 -17.06 14.74 -17.86
N GLY A 191 -17.96 15.67 -18.17
CA GLY A 191 -19.29 15.35 -18.70
C GLY A 191 -19.20 14.65 -20.07
N TYR A 192 -18.35 15.16 -20.96
CA TYR A 192 -18.07 14.55 -22.25
C TYR A 192 -17.43 13.17 -22.12
N ALA A 193 -16.50 12.99 -21.20
CA ALA A 193 -15.89 11.71 -20.89
C ALA A 193 -16.90 10.70 -20.35
N ARG A 194 -17.84 11.12 -19.49
CA ARG A 194 -18.95 10.25 -19.06
C ARG A 194 -19.82 9.83 -20.23
N LEU A 195 -20.12 10.75 -21.16
CA LEU A 195 -20.86 10.42 -22.38
C LEU A 195 -20.08 9.47 -23.29
N TYR A 196 -18.77 9.69 -23.46
CA TYR A 196 -17.87 8.80 -24.17
C TYR A 196 -17.91 7.40 -23.54
N LEU A 197 -17.72 7.29 -22.23
CA LEU A 197 -17.79 6.02 -21.50
C LEU A 197 -19.16 5.34 -21.65
N LEU A 198 -20.27 6.09 -21.62
CA LEU A 198 -21.62 5.54 -21.82
C LEU A 198 -21.81 4.94 -23.23
N VAL A 199 -21.32 5.61 -24.27
CA VAL A 199 -21.38 5.11 -25.65
C VAL A 199 -20.41 3.95 -25.87
N ASP A 200 -19.28 3.97 -25.18
CA ASP A 200 -18.19 3.02 -25.31
C ASP A 200 -18.41 1.74 -24.48
N ASN A 201 -19.24 1.76 -23.43
CA ASN A 201 -19.54 0.60 -22.57
C ASN A 201 -19.99 -0.64 -23.36
N ALA A 202 -20.81 -0.49 -24.40
CA ALA A 202 -21.26 -1.60 -25.24
C ALA A 202 -20.14 -2.13 -26.18
N ALA A 203 -19.23 -1.25 -26.61
CA ALA A 203 -18.05 -1.63 -27.39
C ALA A 203 -17.01 -2.34 -26.50
N SER A 204 -16.82 -1.83 -25.27
CA SER A 204 -15.99 -2.43 -24.22
C SER A 204 -16.42 -3.88 -23.93
N ARG A 205 -17.71 -4.12 -23.69
CA ARG A 205 -18.22 -5.49 -23.43
C ARG A 205 -18.06 -6.43 -24.63
N ARG A 206 -18.03 -5.92 -25.86
CA ARG A 206 -17.74 -6.76 -27.03
C ARG A 206 -16.25 -7.10 -27.10
N GLN A 207 -15.40 -6.10 -26.89
CA GLN A 207 -13.95 -6.27 -26.86
C GLN A 207 -13.52 -7.24 -25.75
N GLU A 208 -14.16 -7.16 -24.58
CA GLU A 208 -13.93 -8.10 -23.47
C GLU A 208 -14.26 -9.54 -23.87
N ARG A 209 -15.41 -9.76 -24.52
CA ARG A 209 -15.80 -11.10 -25.00
C ARG A 209 -14.85 -11.63 -26.07
N GLU A 210 -14.37 -10.77 -26.96
CA GLU A 210 -13.40 -11.14 -28.00
C GLU A 210 -12.04 -11.51 -27.38
N ALA A 211 -11.62 -10.79 -26.34
CA ALA A 211 -10.42 -11.12 -25.57
C ALA A 211 -10.58 -12.41 -24.75
N ASP A 212 -11.74 -12.63 -24.11
CA ASP A 212 -12.06 -13.88 -23.42
C ASP A 212 -12.05 -15.09 -24.37
N GLN A 213 -12.60 -14.94 -25.57
CA GLN A 213 -12.54 -15.96 -26.61
C GLN A 213 -11.10 -16.22 -27.07
N ALA A 214 -10.23 -15.21 -27.08
CA ALA A 214 -8.81 -15.40 -27.37
C ALA A 214 -8.14 -16.25 -26.29
N SER A 215 -8.38 -15.96 -25.01
CA SER A 215 -7.88 -16.77 -23.88
C SER A 215 -8.33 -18.22 -23.97
N VAL A 216 -9.63 -18.45 -24.21
CA VAL A 216 -10.19 -19.80 -24.32
C VAL A 216 -9.61 -20.57 -25.50
N ARG A 217 -9.42 -19.93 -26.67
CA ARG A 217 -8.84 -20.61 -27.84
C ARG A 217 -7.40 -21.06 -27.61
N VAL A 218 -6.62 -20.22 -26.95
CA VAL A 218 -5.19 -20.41 -26.74
C VAL A 218 -4.87 -21.44 -25.63
N ALA A 219 -5.62 -21.39 -24.54
CA ALA A 219 -5.30 -22.12 -23.31
C ALA A 219 -6.42 -23.09 -22.86
N GLY A 220 -7.58 -23.02 -23.50
CA GLY A 220 -8.77 -23.78 -23.12
C GLY A 220 -9.64 -23.09 -22.06
N PRO A 221 -10.91 -23.53 -21.93
CA PRO A 221 -11.89 -22.96 -21.02
C PRO A 221 -11.49 -23.05 -19.55
N ALA A 222 -10.90 -24.17 -19.12
CA ALA A 222 -10.49 -24.37 -17.73
C ALA A 222 -9.38 -23.40 -17.31
N ALA A 223 -8.30 -23.30 -18.10
CA ALA A 223 -7.18 -22.41 -17.81
C ALA A 223 -7.57 -20.93 -17.91
N ALA A 224 -8.42 -20.55 -18.88
CA ALA A 224 -8.92 -19.18 -19.00
C ALA A 224 -9.80 -18.76 -17.81
N ALA A 225 -10.71 -19.64 -17.38
CA ALA A 225 -11.53 -19.40 -16.19
C ALA A 225 -10.68 -19.33 -14.91
N ALA A 226 -9.71 -20.24 -14.77
CA ALA A 226 -8.78 -20.26 -13.65
C ALA A 226 -7.92 -19.00 -13.62
N ALA A 227 -7.40 -18.54 -14.77
CA ALA A 227 -6.62 -17.31 -14.85
C ALA A 227 -7.37 -16.07 -14.34
N LEU A 228 -8.65 -15.91 -14.69
CA LEU A 228 -9.46 -14.79 -14.19
C LEU A 228 -9.66 -14.83 -12.68
N LYS A 229 -9.88 -16.03 -12.13
CA LYS A 229 -10.10 -16.24 -10.70
C LYS A 229 -8.80 -16.08 -9.90
N ASP A 230 -7.75 -16.74 -10.37
CA ASP A 230 -6.46 -16.83 -9.70
C ASP A 230 -5.72 -15.50 -9.68
N SER A 231 -6.02 -14.56 -10.60
CA SER A 231 -5.48 -13.19 -10.54
C SER A 231 -5.83 -12.50 -9.22
N ALA A 232 -7.09 -12.59 -8.77
CA ALA A 232 -7.51 -11.99 -7.51
C ALA A 232 -6.92 -12.72 -6.29
N ILE A 233 -6.75 -14.04 -6.40
CA ILE A 233 -6.11 -14.84 -5.34
C ILE A 233 -4.63 -14.49 -5.22
N ALA A 234 -3.93 -14.34 -6.36
CA ALA A 234 -2.52 -13.96 -6.39
C ALA A 234 -2.31 -12.54 -5.83
N ASP A 235 -3.21 -11.60 -6.13
CA ASP A 235 -3.20 -10.23 -5.59
C ASP A 235 -3.34 -10.24 -4.05
N ALA A 236 -4.35 -10.96 -3.54
CA ALA A 236 -4.53 -11.12 -2.10
C ALA A 236 -3.36 -11.85 -1.41
N ALA A 237 -2.76 -12.84 -2.08
CA ALA A 237 -1.60 -13.56 -1.57
C ALA A 237 -0.36 -12.66 -1.49
N TRP A 238 -0.16 -11.80 -2.48
CA TRP A 238 0.93 -10.82 -2.52
C TRP A 238 0.78 -9.76 -1.43
N ASP A 239 -0.42 -9.21 -1.25
CA ASP A 239 -0.73 -8.26 -0.19
C ASP A 239 -0.51 -8.88 1.20
N PHE A 240 -0.99 -10.11 1.40
CA PHE A 240 -0.77 -10.85 2.66
C PHE A 240 0.72 -11.07 2.92
N PHE A 241 1.47 -11.52 1.89
CA PHE A 241 2.92 -11.73 1.99
C PHE A 241 3.65 -10.45 2.41
N PHE A 242 3.35 -9.32 1.76
CA PHE A 242 3.96 -8.05 2.13
C PHE A 242 3.62 -7.65 3.57
N ALA A 243 2.32 -7.65 3.91
CA ALA A 243 1.85 -7.21 5.20
C ALA A 243 2.40 -8.05 6.36
N GLN A 244 2.48 -9.37 6.18
CA GLN A 244 2.89 -10.29 7.25
C GLN A 244 4.40 -10.51 7.33
N TYR A 245 5.10 -10.55 6.19
CA TYR A 245 6.51 -10.93 6.17
C TYR A 245 7.43 -9.73 5.94
N VAL A 246 7.10 -8.85 4.98
CA VAL A 246 8.03 -7.80 4.54
C VAL A 246 7.93 -6.52 5.37
N VAL A 247 6.73 -5.99 5.58
CA VAL A 247 6.48 -4.71 6.25
C VAL A 247 7.10 -4.66 7.66
N PRO A 248 6.93 -5.68 8.54
CA PRO A 248 7.50 -5.64 9.88
C PRO A 248 9.02 -5.50 9.89
N GLY A 249 9.72 -6.22 9.01
CA GLY A 249 11.17 -6.11 8.88
C GLY A 249 11.60 -4.79 8.24
N TRP A 250 10.84 -4.30 7.26
CA TRP A 250 11.08 -3.04 6.57
C TRP A 250 11.02 -1.84 7.52
N GLU A 251 10.03 -1.81 8.41
CA GLU A 251 9.88 -0.79 9.44
C GLU A 251 10.96 -0.91 10.54
N ALA A 252 11.42 -2.13 10.82
CA ALA A 252 12.50 -2.38 11.76
C ALA A 252 13.91 -2.07 11.21
N GLY A 253 14.01 -1.59 9.96
CA GLY A 253 15.28 -1.20 9.35
C GLY A 253 16.01 -2.32 8.59
N TYR A 254 15.32 -3.41 8.26
CA TYR A 254 15.85 -4.54 7.51
C TYR A 254 15.20 -4.66 6.13
N ALA A 255 15.87 -5.33 5.19
CA ALA A 255 15.28 -5.68 3.90
C ALA A 255 15.64 -7.13 3.53
N PRO A 256 14.75 -7.88 2.87
CA PRO A 256 15.09 -9.22 2.38
C PRO A 256 16.08 -9.15 1.21
N ASP A 257 16.99 -10.11 1.11
CA ASP A 257 17.95 -10.23 0.01
C ASP A 257 17.33 -10.74 -1.30
N ASP A 258 16.24 -11.51 -1.22
CA ASP A 258 15.51 -12.07 -2.36
C ASP A 258 13.98 -11.98 -2.14
N LEU A 259 13.41 -10.78 -2.29
CA LEU A 259 11.99 -10.48 -2.11
C LEU A 259 11.09 -11.38 -2.97
N PHE A 260 11.38 -11.46 -4.27
CA PHE A 260 10.59 -12.25 -5.20
C PHE A 260 10.82 -13.74 -5.00
N GLY A 261 12.04 -14.19 -4.73
CA GLY A 261 12.31 -15.59 -4.38
C GLY A 261 11.55 -16.02 -3.12
N GLY A 262 11.44 -15.15 -2.11
CA GLY A 262 10.64 -15.37 -0.92
C GLY A 262 9.16 -15.60 -1.22
N PHE A 263 8.57 -14.78 -2.08
CA PHE A 263 7.17 -14.98 -2.48
C PHE A 263 6.98 -16.27 -3.30
N GLY A 264 7.94 -16.63 -4.15
CA GLY A 264 7.92 -17.91 -4.86
C GLY A 264 7.90 -19.11 -3.90
N GLN A 265 8.68 -19.06 -2.82
CA GLN A 265 8.66 -20.08 -1.77
C GLN A 265 7.36 -20.07 -0.98
N PHE A 266 6.86 -18.88 -0.63
CA PHE A 266 5.57 -18.69 0.05
C PHE A 266 4.42 -19.35 -0.71
N VAL A 267 4.31 -19.09 -2.02
CA VAL A 267 3.29 -19.71 -2.88
C VAL A 267 3.48 -21.21 -2.96
N ALA A 268 4.72 -21.69 -3.06
CA ALA A 268 5.03 -23.11 -3.15
C ALA A 268 4.67 -23.89 -1.86
N GLU A 269 4.89 -23.31 -0.68
CA GLU A 269 4.58 -23.95 0.60
C GLU A 269 3.10 -23.85 1.00
N ARG A 270 2.32 -22.94 0.39
CA ARG A 270 0.87 -22.76 0.62
C ARG A 270 0.00 -23.21 -0.54
N GLN A 271 0.49 -24.11 -1.41
CA GLN A 271 -0.26 -24.54 -2.58
C GLN A 271 -1.64 -25.11 -2.25
N ASP A 272 -1.74 -25.88 -1.17
CA ASP A 272 -3.00 -26.50 -0.74
C ASP A 272 -4.02 -25.47 -0.23
N GLU A 273 -3.60 -24.53 0.63
CA GLU A 273 -4.44 -23.42 1.10
C GLU A 273 -4.93 -22.54 -0.06
N LEU A 274 -4.04 -22.23 -1.00
CA LEU A 274 -4.38 -21.49 -2.20
C LEU A 274 -5.34 -22.31 -3.09
N ALA A 275 -5.20 -23.63 -3.16
CA ALA A 275 -6.13 -24.50 -3.88
C ALA A 275 -7.54 -24.47 -3.27
N GLU A 276 -7.68 -24.45 -1.94
CA GLU A 276 -8.99 -24.29 -1.29
C GLU A 276 -9.65 -22.93 -1.63
N LEU A 277 -8.86 -21.84 -1.68
CA LEU A 277 -9.36 -20.54 -2.14
C LEU A 277 -9.80 -20.60 -3.62
N ARG A 278 -9.08 -21.37 -4.45
CA ARG A 278 -9.46 -21.65 -5.84
C ARG A 278 -10.72 -22.50 -5.99
N GLU A 279 -11.27 -23.09 -4.93
CA GLU A 279 -12.57 -23.78 -5.00
C GLU A 279 -13.75 -22.82 -4.76
N ARG A 280 -13.54 -21.70 -4.05
CA ARG A 280 -14.61 -20.75 -3.70
C ARG A 280 -15.10 -19.95 -4.91
N GLU A 281 -16.38 -20.00 -5.26
CA GLU A 281 -16.89 -19.23 -6.40
C GLU A 281 -16.86 -17.71 -6.13
N PRO A 282 -16.47 -16.87 -7.12
CA PRO A 282 -16.39 -15.43 -6.94
C PRO A 282 -17.78 -14.80 -6.72
N GLU A 283 -17.83 -13.75 -5.90
CA GLU A 283 -19.08 -13.03 -5.62
C GLU A 283 -19.68 -12.39 -6.89
N GLN A 284 -21.02 -12.42 -7.00
CA GLN A 284 -21.75 -11.94 -8.18
C GLN A 284 -21.97 -10.41 -8.22
N GLN A 285 -21.15 -9.61 -7.55
CA GLN A 285 -21.38 -8.18 -7.52
C GLN A 285 -20.95 -7.53 -8.85
N SER A 286 -21.92 -6.96 -9.57
CA SER A 286 -21.67 -6.01 -10.65
C SER A 286 -22.64 -4.85 -10.57
N SER A 287 -22.10 -3.64 -10.68
CA SER A 287 -22.88 -2.42 -10.80
C SER A 287 -23.36 -2.23 -12.24
N ARG A 288 -24.52 -1.61 -12.40
CA ARG A 288 -25.04 -1.17 -13.71
C ARG A 288 -24.09 -0.19 -14.43
N TRP A 289 -23.16 0.41 -13.69
CA TRP A 289 -22.18 1.37 -14.19
C TRP A 289 -20.81 0.74 -14.49
N ASP A 290 -20.63 -0.56 -14.27
CA ASP A 290 -19.36 -1.23 -14.57
C ASP A 290 -19.13 -1.32 -16.08
N THR A 291 -17.90 -0.97 -16.49
CA THR A 291 -17.46 -0.99 -17.89
C THR A 291 -17.17 -2.42 -18.40
N HIS A 292 -17.17 -3.41 -17.49
CA HIS A 292 -16.93 -4.84 -17.73
C HIS A 292 -18.12 -5.69 -17.22
N PRO A 293 -18.40 -6.86 -17.82
CA PRO A 293 -19.26 -7.87 -17.22
C PRO A 293 -18.66 -8.40 -15.91
N SER A 294 -19.48 -9.01 -15.05
CA SER A 294 -18.98 -9.60 -13.80
C SER A 294 -18.02 -10.75 -14.09
N ILE A 295 -17.06 -10.99 -13.19
CA ILE A 295 -16.12 -12.12 -13.31
C ILE A 295 -16.89 -13.45 -13.39
N ALA A 296 -17.94 -13.61 -12.58
CA ALA A 296 -18.80 -14.78 -12.59
C ALA A 296 -19.49 -15.03 -13.95
N GLU A 297 -20.00 -13.97 -14.60
CA GLU A 297 -20.62 -14.07 -15.93
C GLU A 297 -19.60 -14.52 -16.98
N ARG A 298 -18.39 -13.95 -16.96
CA ARG A 298 -17.30 -14.30 -17.87
C ARG A 298 -16.86 -15.75 -17.70
N ILE A 299 -16.64 -16.19 -16.46
CA ILE A 299 -16.28 -17.57 -16.12
C ILE A 299 -17.36 -18.54 -16.59
N ALA A 300 -18.64 -18.24 -16.37
CA ALA A 300 -19.75 -19.08 -16.83
C ALA A 300 -19.74 -19.24 -18.36
N ILE A 301 -19.52 -18.15 -19.10
CA ILE A 301 -19.41 -18.19 -20.57
C ILE A 301 -18.20 -19.03 -20.99
N MET A 302 -17.02 -18.79 -20.42
CA MET A 302 -15.80 -19.54 -20.74
C MET A 302 -15.98 -21.04 -20.52
N ARG A 303 -16.59 -21.46 -19.40
CA ARG A 303 -16.81 -22.88 -19.06
C ARG A 303 -17.70 -23.62 -20.08
N THR A 304 -18.55 -22.91 -20.82
CA THR A 304 -19.41 -23.51 -21.87
C THR A 304 -18.75 -23.61 -23.24
N ALA A 305 -17.57 -23.01 -23.42
CA ALA A 305 -16.89 -23.00 -24.70
C ALA A 305 -16.24 -24.36 -25.02
N PRO A 306 -16.16 -24.75 -26.30
CA PRO A 306 -15.54 -26.01 -26.70
C PRO A 306 -14.04 -26.03 -26.36
N GLN A 307 -13.55 -27.19 -25.93
CA GLN A 307 -12.12 -27.39 -25.67
C GLN A 307 -11.34 -27.37 -26.99
N PRO A 308 -10.38 -26.44 -27.17
CA PRO A 308 -9.50 -26.47 -28.34
C PRO A 308 -8.50 -27.63 -28.24
N PRO A 309 -7.99 -28.14 -29.39
CA PRO A 309 -6.90 -29.12 -29.41
C PRO A 309 -5.57 -28.44 -29.04
N HIS A 310 -5.38 -28.20 -27.74
CA HIS A 310 -4.19 -27.59 -27.15
C HIS A 310 -3.62 -28.55 -26.08
N PRO A 311 -2.32 -28.90 -26.13
CA PRO A 311 -1.69 -29.68 -25.07
C PRO A 311 -1.66 -28.90 -23.76
N VAL A 312 -2.24 -29.43 -22.68
CA VAL A 312 -2.25 -28.74 -21.38
C VAL A 312 -0.82 -28.61 -20.85
N ASP A 313 -0.42 -27.38 -20.51
CA ASP A 313 0.85 -27.07 -19.86
C ASP A 313 0.62 -26.54 -18.44
N GLY A 314 0.65 -27.48 -17.49
CA GLY A 314 0.48 -27.21 -16.06
C GLY A 314 1.78 -26.84 -15.33
N ARG A 315 2.91 -26.67 -16.03
CA ARG A 315 4.16 -26.22 -15.39
C ARG A 315 3.95 -24.84 -14.76
N PRO A 316 4.68 -24.48 -13.69
CA PRO A 316 4.70 -23.09 -13.19
C PRO A 316 5.11 -22.12 -14.30
N ALA A 317 4.43 -20.99 -14.43
CA ALA A 317 4.66 -20.01 -15.50
C ALA A 317 6.07 -19.41 -15.45
N VAL A 318 6.69 -19.35 -14.26
CA VAL A 318 8.11 -19.01 -14.10
C VAL A 318 9.07 -19.91 -14.90
N ALA A 319 8.66 -21.12 -15.29
CA ALA A 319 9.46 -22.00 -16.15
C ALA A 319 9.83 -21.33 -17.48
N LEU A 320 8.99 -20.42 -17.99
CA LEU A 320 9.25 -19.68 -19.23
C LEU A 320 10.43 -18.70 -19.14
N LEU A 321 10.86 -18.32 -17.92
CA LEU A 321 11.99 -17.43 -17.68
C LEU A 321 13.33 -18.16 -17.65
N GLY A 322 13.35 -19.48 -17.41
CA GLY A 322 14.57 -20.27 -17.22
C GLY A 322 15.32 -19.96 -15.91
N ALA A 323 15.89 -18.75 -15.79
CA ALA A 323 16.70 -18.31 -14.64
C ALA A 323 15.89 -17.45 -13.65
N VAL A 324 14.85 -18.04 -13.05
CA VAL A 324 13.84 -17.35 -12.21
C VAL A 324 14.46 -16.53 -11.08
N GLN A 325 15.40 -17.11 -10.32
CA GLN A 325 16.04 -16.42 -9.20
C GLN A 325 16.88 -15.22 -9.67
N ALA A 326 17.65 -15.39 -10.75
CA ALA A 326 18.46 -14.31 -11.30
C ALA A 326 17.58 -13.16 -11.82
N ALA A 327 16.46 -13.48 -12.47
CA ALA A 327 15.47 -12.51 -12.93
C ALA A 327 14.80 -11.78 -11.74
N GLY A 328 14.44 -12.50 -10.67
CA GLY A 328 13.89 -11.93 -9.44
C GLY A 328 14.86 -10.95 -8.77
N LEU A 329 16.12 -11.35 -8.57
CA LEU A 329 17.16 -10.49 -8.00
C LEU A 329 17.45 -9.26 -8.88
N ALA A 330 17.45 -9.43 -10.21
CA ALA A 330 17.62 -8.31 -11.14
C ALA A 330 16.43 -7.34 -11.08
N LEU A 331 15.21 -7.85 -11.00
CA LEU A 331 14.00 -7.05 -10.82
C LEU A 331 14.05 -6.28 -9.50
N GLN A 332 14.42 -6.94 -8.40
CA GLN A 332 14.54 -6.28 -7.09
C GLN A 332 15.50 -5.11 -7.13
N ARG A 333 16.68 -5.25 -7.76
CA ARG A 333 17.64 -4.15 -7.88
C ARG A 333 17.10 -2.97 -8.68
N GLU A 334 16.18 -3.21 -9.62
CA GLU A 334 15.58 -2.16 -10.44
C GLU A 334 14.45 -1.43 -9.71
N VAL A 335 13.65 -2.14 -8.91
CA VAL A 335 12.36 -1.60 -8.38
C VAL A 335 12.33 -1.40 -6.87
N VAL A 336 13.30 -1.93 -6.12
CA VAL A 336 13.34 -1.83 -4.65
C VAL A 336 14.52 -0.95 -4.22
N ASP A 337 14.20 0.20 -3.63
CA ASP A 337 15.17 1.04 -2.94
C ASP A 337 15.24 0.65 -1.46
N THR A 338 16.33 -0.02 -1.07
CA THR A 338 16.54 -0.46 0.32
C THR A 338 16.95 0.69 1.24
N GLY A 339 17.38 1.85 0.71
CA GLY A 339 17.94 2.94 1.50
C GLY A 339 19.09 2.45 2.40
N ASN A 340 19.06 2.83 3.68
CA ASN A 340 20.07 2.45 4.68
C ASN A 340 19.75 1.13 5.41
N ARG A 341 18.77 0.36 4.94
CA ARG A 341 18.35 -0.87 5.61
C ARG A 341 19.41 -1.95 5.49
N GLN A 342 19.53 -2.77 6.53
CA GLN A 342 20.40 -3.94 6.49
C GLN A 342 19.72 -5.05 5.68
N VAL A 343 20.35 -5.47 4.58
CA VAL A 343 19.87 -6.56 3.74
C VAL A 343 20.23 -7.91 4.38
N LEU A 344 19.24 -8.80 4.53
CA LEU A 344 19.38 -10.08 5.23
C LEU A 344 18.70 -11.23 4.45
N PRO A 345 19.25 -12.46 4.52
CA PRO A 345 18.56 -13.67 4.11
C PRO A 345 17.26 -13.89 4.87
N TRP A 346 16.24 -14.46 4.22
CA TRP A 346 14.89 -14.64 4.80
C TRP A 346 14.84 -15.17 6.25
N PRO A 347 15.53 -16.27 6.63
CA PRO A 347 15.51 -16.73 8.01
C PRO A 347 16.03 -15.69 9.01
N GLN A 348 17.09 -14.95 8.63
CA GLN A 348 17.69 -13.90 9.46
C GLN A 348 16.83 -12.63 9.46
N PHE A 349 16.23 -12.29 8.31
CA PHE A 349 15.31 -11.17 8.17
C PHE A 349 14.08 -11.34 9.07
N ILE A 350 13.43 -12.50 9.03
CA ILE A 350 12.29 -12.79 9.92
C ILE A 350 12.74 -12.82 11.39
N ALA A 351 13.85 -13.49 11.70
CA ALA A 351 14.37 -13.51 13.07
C ALA A 351 14.64 -12.09 13.62
N ALA A 352 15.25 -11.22 12.79
CA ALA A 352 15.53 -9.84 13.15
C ALA A 352 14.25 -9.01 13.29
N ALA A 353 13.30 -9.14 12.36
CA ALA A 353 12.01 -8.46 12.39
C ALA A 353 11.18 -8.86 13.62
N THR A 354 11.03 -10.16 13.89
CA THR A 354 10.29 -10.67 15.04
C THR A 354 10.95 -10.24 16.35
N THR A 355 12.29 -10.29 16.44
CA THR A 355 13.02 -9.81 17.62
C THR A 355 12.88 -8.30 17.83
N ALA A 356 12.86 -7.51 16.76
CA ALA A 356 12.65 -6.07 16.84
C ALA A 356 11.24 -5.73 17.35
N GLY A 357 10.20 -6.42 16.84
CA GLY A 357 8.84 -6.26 17.35
C GLY A 357 8.69 -6.69 18.82
N LEU A 358 9.37 -7.77 19.21
CA LEU A 358 9.43 -8.23 20.59
C LEU A 358 10.12 -7.19 21.50
N GLN A 359 11.25 -6.63 21.06
CA GLN A 359 11.93 -5.55 21.76
C GLN A 359 11.04 -4.32 21.91
N GLN A 360 10.35 -3.90 20.85
CA GLN A 360 9.46 -2.73 20.89
C GLN A 360 8.33 -2.92 21.92
N THR A 361 7.72 -4.11 21.94
CA THR A 361 6.68 -4.47 22.92
C THR A 361 7.25 -4.48 24.35
N SER A 362 8.47 -5.00 24.51
CA SER A 362 9.17 -5.06 25.80
C SER A 362 9.62 -3.69 26.30
N ASP A 363 10.07 -2.80 25.42
CA ASP A 363 10.51 -1.44 25.74
C ASP A 363 9.38 -0.62 26.35
N ARG A 364 8.13 -0.81 25.89
CA ARG A 364 6.95 -0.20 26.54
C ARG A 364 6.85 -0.60 28.01
N ILE A 365 7.02 -1.88 28.31
CA ILE A 365 6.99 -2.39 29.69
C ILE A 365 8.18 -1.85 30.47
N PHE A 366 9.40 -1.92 29.91
CA PHE A 366 10.60 -1.44 30.59
C PHE A 366 10.54 0.05 30.87
N ARG A 367 10.02 0.89 29.98
CA ARG A 367 9.81 2.32 30.25
C ARG A 367 8.85 2.55 31.42
N SER A 368 7.75 1.79 31.52
CA SER A 368 6.86 1.87 32.68
C SER A 368 7.57 1.44 33.98
N VAL A 369 8.34 0.35 33.93
CA VAL A 369 9.20 -0.08 35.05
C VAL A 369 10.18 1.03 35.46
N GLY A 370 10.81 1.69 34.50
CA GLY A 370 11.73 2.82 34.75
C GLY A 370 11.02 3.99 35.42
N ARG A 371 9.80 4.34 34.98
CA ARG A 371 8.98 5.38 35.61
C ARG A 371 8.62 5.04 37.06
N LEU A 372 8.22 3.79 37.31
CA LEU A 372 7.79 3.34 38.64
C LEU A 372 8.96 3.22 39.64
N THR A 373 10.15 2.85 39.16
CA THR A 373 11.33 2.58 40.00
C THR A 373 12.32 3.73 40.07
N GLY A 374 12.25 4.68 39.13
CA GLY A 374 13.28 5.71 38.95
C GLY A 374 14.57 5.18 38.31
N THR A 375 14.58 3.95 37.80
CA THR A 375 15.74 3.34 37.15
C THR A 375 15.93 3.91 35.75
N ALA A 376 17.14 4.36 35.42
CA ALA A 376 17.44 4.96 34.10
C ALA A 376 17.53 3.91 32.97
N GLU A 377 17.99 2.70 33.29
CA GLU A 377 18.14 1.58 32.35
C GLU A 377 17.37 0.36 32.88
N PRO A 378 16.02 0.44 32.93
CA PRO A 378 15.19 -0.65 33.40
C PRO A 378 15.30 -1.85 32.45
N GLY A 379 15.24 -3.04 33.04
CA GLY A 379 15.16 -4.30 32.30
C GLY A 379 14.40 -5.35 33.09
N LEU A 380 14.50 -6.60 32.63
CA LEU A 380 13.85 -7.73 33.29
C LEU A 380 14.37 -7.93 34.72
N GLY A 381 15.65 -7.62 34.98
CA GLY A 381 16.22 -7.65 36.34
C GLY A 381 15.51 -6.69 37.29
N THR A 382 15.31 -5.44 36.87
CA THR A 382 14.55 -4.42 37.63
C THR A 382 13.09 -4.85 37.85
N LEU A 383 12.48 -5.49 36.84
CA LEU A 383 11.13 -6.03 36.98
C LEU A 383 11.10 -7.16 38.02
N PHE A 384 12.07 -8.07 38.03
CA PHE A 384 12.14 -9.13 39.02
C PHE A 384 12.33 -8.59 40.45
N GLU A 385 13.01 -7.46 40.63
CA GLU A 385 13.07 -6.77 41.92
C GLU A 385 11.70 -6.23 42.35
N LEU A 386 10.90 -5.69 41.42
CA LEU A 386 9.51 -5.30 41.70
C LEU A 386 8.63 -6.50 42.08
N VAL A 387 8.80 -7.64 41.40
CA VAL A 387 8.09 -8.89 41.74
C VAL A 387 8.49 -9.35 43.15
N ALA A 388 9.79 -9.41 43.46
CA ALA A 388 10.29 -9.80 44.77
C ALA A 388 9.74 -8.89 45.90
N ALA A 389 9.56 -7.60 45.61
CA ALA A 389 8.98 -6.64 46.53
C ALA A 389 7.43 -6.72 46.65
N GLY A 390 6.77 -7.60 45.90
CA GLY A 390 5.30 -7.71 45.87
C GLY A 390 4.60 -6.54 45.18
N ARG A 391 5.32 -5.77 44.35
CA ARG A 391 4.85 -4.52 43.74
C ARG A 391 4.48 -4.65 42.26
N LEU A 392 4.52 -5.86 41.68
CA LEU A 392 4.13 -6.10 40.28
C LEU A 392 2.72 -5.58 39.97
N GLY A 393 1.80 -5.65 40.93
CA GLY A 393 0.43 -5.15 40.75
C GLY A 393 0.36 -3.64 40.46
N GLU A 394 1.31 -2.83 40.97
CA GLU A 394 1.38 -1.39 40.67
C GLU A 394 1.72 -1.13 39.19
N LEU A 395 2.58 -1.96 38.61
CA LEU A 395 2.91 -1.91 37.18
C LEU A 395 1.77 -2.48 36.32
N ALA A 396 1.24 -3.64 36.72
CA ALA A 396 0.27 -4.38 35.92
C ALA A 396 -1.08 -3.64 35.77
N GLU A 397 -1.44 -2.79 36.74
CA GLU A 397 -2.64 -1.94 36.69
C GLU A 397 -2.66 -1.01 35.45
N GLU A 398 -1.50 -0.53 34.97
CA GLU A 398 -1.37 0.28 33.75
C GLU A 398 -1.76 -0.49 32.48
N PHE A 399 -1.58 -1.81 32.48
CA PHE A 399 -1.87 -2.68 31.33
C PHE A 399 -3.25 -3.36 31.43
N PHE A 400 -3.82 -3.42 32.63
CA PHE A 400 -5.06 -4.12 32.95
C PHE A 400 -5.98 -3.27 33.83
N SER A 401 -6.43 -2.12 33.30
CA SER A 401 -7.22 -1.11 34.03
C SER A 401 -8.53 -1.62 34.65
N ASN A 402 -9.08 -2.73 34.17
CA ASN A 402 -10.31 -3.35 34.69
C ASN A 402 -10.06 -4.47 35.72
N ALA A 403 -8.85 -4.60 36.26
CA ALA A 403 -8.49 -5.67 37.19
C ALA A 403 -7.94 -5.10 38.50
N THR A 404 -8.20 -5.78 39.62
CA THR A 404 -7.52 -5.44 40.88
C THR A 404 -6.02 -5.68 40.74
N ARG A 405 -5.17 -5.01 41.54
CA ARG A 405 -3.71 -5.21 41.50
C ARG A 405 -3.27 -6.68 41.58
N LYS A 406 -3.98 -7.49 42.36
CA LYS A 406 -3.70 -8.93 42.49
C LYS A 406 -4.03 -9.70 41.21
N GLU A 407 -5.19 -9.41 40.62
CA GLU A 407 -5.60 -10.02 39.35
C GLU A 407 -4.74 -9.53 38.17
N ALA A 408 -4.38 -8.25 38.16
CA ALA A 408 -3.50 -7.66 37.17
C ALA A 408 -2.11 -8.32 37.21
N ALA A 409 -1.54 -8.53 38.40
CA ALA A 409 -0.28 -9.25 38.57
C ALA A 409 -0.35 -10.68 38.03
N ALA A 410 -1.43 -11.42 38.28
CA ALA A 410 -1.61 -12.77 37.71
C ALA A 410 -1.75 -12.74 36.18
N LYS A 411 -2.49 -11.78 35.62
CA LYS A 411 -2.62 -11.59 34.16
C LYS A 411 -1.31 -11.15 33.50
N PHE A 412 -0.36 -10.65 34.28
CA PHE A 412 0.96 -10.25 33.79
C PHE A 412 1.83 -11.44 33.32
N ALA A 413 1.39 -12.69 33.51
CA ALA A 413 2.12 -13.87 33.02
C ALA A 413 2.35 -13.83 31.49
N GLY A 414 1.38 -13.36 30.70
CA GLY A 414 1.55 -13.20 29.24
C GLY A 414 2.61 -12.16 28.87
N PRO A 415 2.54 -10.92 29.38
CA PRO A 415 3.62 -9.95 29.25
C PRO A 415 4.97 -10.47 29.77
N MET A 416 4.99 -11.23 30.86
CA MET A 416 6.21 -11.83 31.39
C MET A 416 6.83 -12.82 30.40
N ASP A 417 6.04 -13.69 29.78
CA ASP A 417 6.50 -14.65 28.76
C ASP A 417 7.17 -13.94 27.57
N THR A 418 6.62 -12.80 27.14
CA THR A 418 7.20 -11.93 26.12
C THR A 418 8.61 -11.45 26.52
N LEU A 419 8.79 -11.01 27.77
CA LEU A 419 10.07 -10.53 28.29
C LEU A 419 11.08 -11.67 28.48
N LEU A 420 10.64 -12.83 28.95
CA LEU A 420 11.48 -14.02 29.08
C LEU A 420 11.96 -14.51 27.71
N THR A 421 11.08 -14.51 26.72
CA THR A 421 11.42 -14.82 25.32
C THR A 421 12.51 -13.88 24.80
N LEU A 422 12.38 -12.57 25.05
CA LEU A 422 13.41 -11.60 24.65
C LEU A 422 14.75 -11.89 25.35
N ALA A 423 14.72 -12.19 26.65
CA ALA A 423 15.93 -12.52 27.41
C ALA A 423 16.60 -13.79 26.88
N ALA A 424 15.83 -14.83 26.53
CA ALA A 424 16.33 -16.08 25.98
C ALA A 424 17.02 -15.87 24.61
N ILE A 425 16.41 -15.08 23.72
CA ILE A 425 16.98 -14.72 22.42
C ILE A 425 18.27 -13.92 22.60
N ARG A 426 18.27 -12.89 23.46
CA ARG A 426 19.45 -12.05 23.74
C ARG A 426 20.57 -12.81 24.48
N SER A 427 20.22 -13.90 25.15
CA SER A 427 21.18 -14.80 25.79
C SER A 427 21.83 -15.78 24.80
N GLY A 428 21.28 -15.88 23.57
CA GLY A 428 21.78 -16.81 22.55
C GLY A 428 21.37 -18.26 22.78
N VAL A 429 20.33 -18.50 23.58
CA VAL A 429 19.82 -19.86 23.89
C VAL A 429 18.52 -20.19 23.15
N ALA A 430 17.85 -19.16 22.60
CA ALA A 430 16.64 -19.30 21.80
C ALA A 430 16.76 -18.61 20.44
N PHE A 431 16.14 -19.19 19.42
CA PHE A 431 16.20 -18.74 18.03
C PHE A 431 14.82 -18.79 17.38
N TRP A 432 14.61 -17.94 16.39
CA TRP A 432 13.39 -17.99 15.58
C TRP A 432 13.55 -18.96 14.42
N ARG A 433 12.59 -19.89 14.30
CA ARG A 433 12.41 -20.72 13.11
C ARG A 433 11.26 -20.18 12.30
N MET A 434 11.60 -19.63 11.13
CA MET A 434 10.63 -19.17 10.14
C MET A 434 9.80 -20.33 9.57
N SER A 435 8.56 -20.01 9.17
CA SER A 435 7.70 -20.86 8.36
C SER A 435 6.92 -20.00 7.36
N TRP A 436 6.77 -20.47 6.13
CA TRP A 436 5.89 -19.79 5.16
C TRP A 436 4.42 -20.19 5.34
N SER A 437 4.13 -21.40 5.81
CA SER A 437 2.77 -21.95 5.97
C SER A 437 2.24 -21.90 7.41
N GLY A 438 3.08 -21.56 8.39
CA GLY A 438 2.70 -21.53 9.81
C GLY A 438 3.29 -20.34 10.57
N PRO A 439 2.99 -20.24 11.89
CA PRO A 439 3.58 -19.21 12.72
C PRO A 439 5.10 -19.41 12.87
N VAL A 440 5.80 -18.31 13.11
CA VAL A 440 7.22 -18.35 13.51
C VAL A 440 7.31 -19.04 14.88
N ARG A 441 8.24 -19.99 15.02
CA ARG A 441 8.40 -20.75 16.26
C ARG A 441 9.67 -20.35 17.01
N LEU A 442 9.59 -20.34 18.33
CA LEU A 442 10.75 -20.20 19.20
C LEU A 442 11.36 -21.58 19.45
N ILE A 443 12.64 -21.73 19.15
CA ILE A 443 13.37 -23.00 19.27
C ILE A 443 14.64 -22.83 20.09
N ASP A 444 15.14 -23.89 20.69
CA ASP A 444 16.45 -23.93 21.33
C ASP A 444 17.60 -24.17 20.32
N ALA A 445 18.83 -24.26 20.83
CA ALA A 445 20.03 -24.50 20.01
C ALA A 445 20.06 -25.88 19.32
N VAL A 446 19.31 -26.87 19.81
CA VAL A 446 19.19 -28.20 19.18
C VAL A 446 17.97 -28.29 18.26
N GLY A 447 17.14 -27.24 18.22
CA GLY A 447 16.01 -27.09 17.33
C GLY A 447 14.69 -27.61 17.86
N ALA A 448 14.59 -27.92 19.16
CA ALA A 448 13.33 -28.26 19.82
C ALA A 448 12.53 -27.00 20.14
N ASP A 449 11.20 -27.10 20.15
CA ASP A 449 10.32 -25.98 20.50
C ASP A 449 10.56 -25.60 21.97
N LEU A 450 10.76 -24.30 22.23
CA LEU A 450 11.03 -23.75 23.55
C LEU A 450 9.78 -23.04 24.07
N ASP A 451 9.27 -23.51 25.21
CA ASP A 451 8.12 -22.94 25.90
C ASP A 451 8.55 -22.33 27.25
N LEU A 452 8.26 -21.05 27.45
CA LEU A 452 8.59 -20.28 28.64
C LEU A 452 7.34 -19.90 29.45
N GLU A 453 6.15 -20.33 29.04
CA GLU A 453 4.87 -19.91 29.64
C GLU A 453 4.78 -20.31 31.13
N GLU A 454 5.17 -21.53 31.46
CA GLU A 454 5.16 -22.01 32.85
C GLU A 454 6.18 -21.26 33.73
N ILE A 455 7.34 -20.91 33.18
CA ILE A 455 8.33 -20.09 33.89
C ILE A 455 7.79 -18.67 34.10
N ALA A 456 7.09 -18.12 33.11
CA ALA A 456 6.47 -16.81 33.19
C ALA A 456 5.38 -16.75 34.27
N LYS A 457 4.57 -17.81 34.42
CA LYS A 457 3.58 -17.93 35.52
C LYS A 457 4.22 -17.95 36.90
N LEU A 458 5.39 -18.58 37.04
CA LEU A 458 6.15 -18.57 38.30
C LEU A 458 6.80 -17.19 38.56
N ALA A 459 7.22 -16.49 37.50
CA ALA A 459 7.95 -15.23 37.59
C ALA A 459 7.08 -14.01 37.96
N VAL A 460 5.76 -14.15 38.14
CA VAL A 460 4.86 -13.04 38.50
C VAL A 460 4.50 -12.96 39.99
N ALA A 461 4.93 -13.93 40.81
CA ALA A 461 4.65 -13.96 42.24
C ALA A 461 5.95 -14.04 43.06
N PRO A 462 6.06 -13.31 44.20
CA PRO A 462 7.26 -13.32 45.04
C PRO A 462 7.63 -14.73 45.53
N GLU A 463 6.64 -15.56 45.83
CA GLU A 463 6.82 -16.88 46.44
C GLU A 463 7.43 -17.90 45.48
N THR A 464 7.25 -17.71 44.17
CA THR A 464 7.69 -18.63 43.11
C THR A 464 8.81 -18.05 42.24
N LEU A 465 9.22 -16.81 42.49
CA LEU A 465 10.22 -16.11 41.67
C LEU A 465 11.60 -16.80 41.70
N ASP A 466 12.02 -17.34 42.85
CA ASP A 466 13.32 -18.03 42.96
C ASP A 466 13.34 -19.33 42.14
N GLU A 467 12.21 -20.04 42.07
CA GLU A 467 12.07 -21.21 41.20
C GLU A 467 12.15 -20.80 39.72
N ALA A 468 11.49 -19.71 39.33
CA ALA A 468 11.58 -19.19 37.98
C ALA A 468 13.02 -18.82 37.60
N ARG A 469 13.77 -18.16 38.50
CA ARG A 469 15.19 -17.82 38.31
C ARG A 469 16.06 -19.07 38.13
N ALA A 470 15.83 -20.11 38.93
CA ALA A 470 16.57 -21.37 38.82
C ALA A 470 16.34 -22.05 37.45
N ARG A 471 15.08 -22.17 37.01
CA ARG A 471 14.74 -22.75 35.71
C ARG A 471 15.30 -21.94 34.53
N LEU A 472 15.27 -20.61 34.61
CA LEU A 472 15.90 -19.74 33.60
C LEU A 472 17.42 -19.96 33.52
N ALA A 473 18.09 -20.09 34.68
CA ALA A 473 19.52 -20.33 34.74
C ALA A 473 19.90 -21.71 34.17
N GLU A 474 19.10 -22.75 34.42
CA GLU A 474 19.28 -24.09 33.82
C GLU A 474 19.19 -24.05 32.29
N LEU A 475 18.30 -23.20 31.75
CA LEU A 475 18.19 -22.95 30.30
C LEU A 475 19.29 -22.01 29.76
N GLY A 476 20.14 -21.45 30.63
CA GLY A 476 21.18 -20.48 30.26
C GLY A 476 20.65 -19.07 29.93
N VAL A 477 19.42 -18.74 30.33
CA VAL A 477 18.82 -17.43 30.12
C VAL A 477 19.39 -16.43 31.14
N ARG A 478 20.00 -15.35 30.64
CA ARG A 478 20.48 -14.23 31.45
C ARG A 478 19.41 -13.16 31.51
N VAL A 479 18.87 -12.93 32.70
CA VAL A 479 17.81 -11.96 32.96
C VAL A 479 18.22 -10.54 32.53
N GLU A 480 19.50 -10.20 32.71
CA GLU A 480 20.07 -8.90 32.39
C GLU A 480 20.23 -8.67 30.88
N ALA A 481 20.06 -9.72 30.06
CA ALA A 481 20.15 -9.60 28.60
C ALA A 481 18.93 -8.90 27.98
N ALA A 482 17.81 -8.84 28.70
CA ALA A 482 16.62 -8.09 28.30
C ALA A 482 16.53 -6.77 29.09
N ALA A 483 16.85 -5.67 28.41
CA ALA A 483 16.77 -4.32 28.94
C ALA A 483 16.15 -3.38 27.89
N VAL A 484 15.76 -2.19 28.35
CA VAL A 484 15.26 -1.14 27.46
C VAL A 484 16.33 -0.76 26.42
N ILE A 485 15.93 -0.74 25.15
CA ILE A 485 16.75 -0.18 24.06
C ILE A 485 16.23 1.21 23.71
N GLU A 486 14.96 1.34 23.38
CA GLU A 486 14.32 2.62 23.08
C GLU A 486 13.78 3.28 24.35
N ARG A 487 14.65 4.09 24.98
CA ARG A 487 14.34 4.83 26.22
C ARG A 487 13.20 5.83 26.06
N GLN A 488 12.97 6.31 24.83
CA GLN A 488 11.88 7.21 24.47
C GLN A 488 11.10 6.62 23.31
N VAL A 489 9.80 6.92 23.24
CA VAL A 489 8.97 6.45 22.13
C VAL A 489 9.38 7.19 20.87
N THR A 490 9.64 6.47 19.80
CA THR A 490 9.95 7.02 18.49
C THR A 490 8.73 6.95 17.56
N ALA A 491 8.75 7.70 16.46
CA ALA A 491 7.74 7.59 15.40
C ALA A 491 8.14 6.60 14.29
N ARG A 492 9.06 5.66 14.58
CA ARG A 492 9.43 4.60 13.64
C ARG A 492 8.19 3.79 13.30
N GLY A 493 7.94 3.50 12.02
CA GLY A 493 6.76 2.74 11.57
C GLY A 493 5.42 3.36 11.98
N ALA A 494 5.35 4.69 12.14
CA ALA A 494 4.11 5.40 12.45
C ALA A 494 3.44 5.91 11.17
N ASP A 495 2.12 5.75 11.09
CA ASP A 495 1.29 6.18 9.96
C ASP A 495 0.64 7.53 10.23
N VAL A 496 0.50 8.35 9.17
CA VAL A 496 -0.19 9.64 9.27
C VAL A 496 -1.70 9.41 9.16
N ILE A 497 -2.40 9.65 10.26
CA ILE A 497 -3.87 9.54 10.36
C ILE A 497 -4.57 10.90 10.19
N GLY A 498 -3.81 11.99 10.18
CA GLY A 498 -4.32 13.32 9.86
C GLY A 498 -3.26 14.41 9.93
N ALA A 499 -3.59 15.60 9.44
CA ALA A 499 -2.76 16.79 9.56
C ALA A 499 -3.60 18.07 9.59
N MET A 500 -3.20 19.01 10.46
CA MET A 500 -3.85 20.31 10.62
C MET A 500 -2.80 21.43 10.55
N ALA A 501 -3.08 22.44 9.74
CA ALA A 501 -2.23 23.60 9.56
C ALA A 501 -2.73 24.78 10.39
N ASN A 502 -1.83 25.72 10.65
CA ASN A 502 -2.14 27.01 11.27
C ASN A 502 -2.72 26.89 12.70
N VAL A 503 -2.27 25.91 13.47
CA VAL A 503 -2.61 25.78 14.89
C VAL A 503 -1.67 26.62 15.75
N LYS A 504 -1.97 26.72 17.05
CA LYS A 504 -0.99 27.12 18.06
C LYS A 504 -0.66 25.97 18.99
N VAL A 505 0.62 25.83 19.28
CA VAL A 505 1.16 24.88 20.26
C VAL A 505 2.00 25.67 21.24
N ASP A 506 1.64 25.67 22.52
CA ASP A 506 2.29 26.48 23.56
C ASP A 506 2.40 27.96 23.18
N GLY A 507 1.35 28.48 22.54
CA GLY A 507 1.25 29.87 22.08
C GLY A 507 1.95 30.18 20.76
N GLU A 508 2.83 29.30 20.28
CA GLU A 508 3.60 29.44 19.04
C GLU A 508 2.88 28.86 17.83
N HIS A 509 3.15 29.40 16.64
CA HIS A 509 2.51 28.94 15.40
C HIS A 509 3.11 27.63 14.92
N ALA A 510 2.25 26.64 14.71
CA ALA A 510 2.67 25.32 14.27
C ALA A 510 1.65 24.68 13.33
N ASP A 511 2.11 23.64 12.64
CA ASP A 511 1.30 22.64 12.01
C ASP A 511 1.41 21.34 12.84
N VAL A 512 0.34 20.56 12.88
CA VAL A 512 0.27 19.29 13.62
C VAL A 512 0.11 18.16 12.64
N LEU A 513 1.01 17.20 12.70
CA LEU A 513 0.82 15.88 12.09
C LEU A 513 0.31 14.94 13.18
N MET A 514 -0.81 14.29 12.91
CA MET A 514 -1.37 13.24 13.77
C MET A 514 -0.91 11.90 13.23
N LEU A 515 -0.18 11.18 14.06
CA LEU A 515 0.28 9.83 13.78
C LEU A 515 -0.54 8.85 14.62
N ASP A 516 -0.60 7.60 14.22
CA ASP A 516 -1.18 6.52 15.04
C ASP A 516 -0.46 6.33 16.40
N ARG A 517 0.81 6.75 16.51
CA ARG A 517 1.66 6.66 17.71
C ARG A 517 1.83 7.96 18.51
N GLY A 518 1.42 9.11 17.97
CA GLY A 518 1.60 10.40 18.66
C GLY A 518 1.36 11.62 17.80
N LEU A 519 1.74 12.80 18.29
CA LEU A 519 1.61 14.08 17.60
C LEU A 519 2.98 14.65 17.26
N VAL A 520 3.18 15.10 16.03
CA VAL A 520 4.37 15.85 15.62
C VAL A 520 3.99 17.32 15.43
N PHE A 521 4.66 18.19 16.16
CA PHE A 521 4.46 19.64 16.08
C PHE A 521 5.57 20.29 15.26
N VAL A 522 5.20 20.84 14.10
CA VAL A 522 6.13 21.42 13.14
C VAL A 522 5.99 22.95 13.17
N PRO A 523 7.07 23.71 13.45
CA PRO A 523 7.01 25.17 13.44
C PRO A 523 6.49 25.71 12.10
N ALA A 524 5.53 26.64 12.17
CA ALA A 524 4.86 27.20 11.00
C ALA A 524 4.88 28.73 11.01
N PRO A 525 4.85 29.39 9.83
CA PRO A 525 4.78 30.84 9.76
C PRO A 525 3.48 31.38 10.37
N LYS A 526 3.49 32.65 10.80
CA LYS A 526 2.29 33.34 11.31
C LYS A 526 1.18 33.48 10.26
N SER A 527 1.55 33.49 8.97
CA SER A 527 0.60 33.57 7.86
C SER A 527 -0.25 32.30 7.79
N THR A 528 -1.56 32.50 7.63
CA THR A 528 -2.53 31.40 7.49
C THR A 528 -2.69 30.93 6.04
N ASP A 529 -2.00 31.56 5.08
CA ASP A 529 -2.15 31.24 3.67
C ASP A 529 -1.50 29.90 3.31
N LYS A 530 -2.20 29.11 2.48
CA LYS A 530 -1.70 27.87 1.85
C LYS A 530 -1.30 26.78 2.86
N GLY A 531 -2.00 26.70 3.99
CA GLY A 531 -1.74 25.70 5.03
C GLY A 531 -1.77 24.27 4.51
N ALA A 532 -2.80 23.89 3.75
CA ALA A 532 -2.94 22.56 3.17
C ALA A 532 -1.78 22.22 2.22
N LYS A 533 -1.38 23.16 1.35
CA LYS A 533 -0.25 22.96 0.43
C LYS A 533 1.08 22.80 1.18
N ARG A 534 1.26 23.52 2.29
CA ARG A 534 2.44 23.39 3.15
C ARG A 534 2.49 22.01 3.79
N LEU A 535 1.37 21.48 4.29
CA LEU A 535 1.26 20.11 4.80
C LEU A 535 1.55 19.06 3.72
N GLU A 536 0.98 19.20 2.52
CA GLU A 536 1.26 18.29 1.39
C GLU A 536 2.76 18.29 1.04
N THR A 537 3.38 19.48 1.02
CA THR A 537 4.82 19.63 0.75
C THR A 537 5.66 18.99 1.87
N LEU A 538 5.27 19.18 3.12
CA LEU A 538 5.94 18.63 4.29
C LEU A 538 5.90 17.09 4.29
N LEU A 539 4.71 16.50 4.08
CA LEU A 539 4.53 15.05 3.99
C LEU A 539 5.24 14.44 2.78
N GLY A 540 5.38 15.18 1.68
CA GLY A 540 6.17 14.77 0.53
C GLY A 540 7.69 14.99 0.66
N SER A 541 8.17 15.66 1.72
CA SER A 541 9.58 16.06 1.84
C SER A 541 10.47 15.00 2.47
N ALA A 542 9.93 14.18 3.38
CA ALA A 542 10.65 13.15 4.09
C ALA A 542 9.69 12.14 4.73
N PRO A 543 10.15 10.91 5.01
CA PRO A 543 9.41 9.97 5.84
C PRO A 543 9.07 10.56 7.21
N VAL A 544 7.92 10.17 7.74
CA VAL A 544 7.33 10.72 8.98
C VAL A 544 8.25 10.53 10.18
N GLU A 545 8.95 9.39 10.27
CA GLU A 545 9.95 9.14 11.31
C GLU A 545 11.04 10.21 11.33
N GLN A 546 11.51 10.64 10.15
CA GLN A 546 12.52 11.71 10.06
C GLN A 546 11.93 13.07 10.44
N LEU A 547 10.66 13.32 10.13
CA LEU A 547 9.97 14.54 10.56
C LEU A 547 9.83 14.56 12.09
N ALA A 548 9.43 13.45 12.69
CA ALA A 548 9.33 13.30 14.14
C ALA A 548 10.70 13.38 14.85
N ALA A 549 11.79 12.96 14.20
CA ALA A 549 13.14 13.11 14.73
C ALA A 549 13.65 14.57 14.65
N ARG A 550 13.16 15.37 13.69
CA ARG A 550 13.56 16.77 13.48
C ARG A 550 12.69 17.78 14.24
N HIS A 551 11.50 17.35 14.66
CA HIS A 551 10.48 18.22 15.26
C HIS A 551 10.01 17.66 16.60
N ARG A 552 9.22 18.45 17.34
CA ARG A 552 8.73 18.00 18.65
C ARG A 552 7.69 16.89 18.46
N PHE A 553 8.07 15.66 18.80
CA PHE A 553 7.18 14.51 18.85
C PHE A 553 6.67 14.31 20.28
N VAL A 554 5.34 14.21 20.45
CA VAL A 554 4.68 13.85 21.71
C VAL A 554 3.97 12.52 21.52
N PRO A 555 4.54 11.42 22.05
CA PRO A 555 3.95 10.10 21.95
C PRO A 555 2.66 9.97 22.76
N TYR A 556 1.70 9.18 22.30
CA TYR A 556 0.49 8.93 23.08
C TYR A 556 0.77 8.20 24.40
N GLU A 557 1.81 7.36 24.46
CA GLU A 557 2.25 6.68 25.69
C GLU A 557 2.77 7.65 26.75
N GLU A 558 3.20 8.85 26.38
CA GLU A 558 3.65 9.84 27.36
C GLU A 558 2.50 10.65 27.97
N LEU A 559 1.29 10.52 27.43
CA LEU A 559 0.12 11.29 27.85
C LEU A 559 -0.55 10.64 29.06
N THR A 560 -0.72 11.42 30.13
CA THR A 560 -1.47 11.01 31.34
C THR A 560 -2.92 11.48 31.32
N GLY A 561 -3.28 12.35 30.37
CA GLY A 561 -4.65 12.78 30.19
C GLY A 561 -4.75 14.00 29.28
N ALA A 562 -5.97 14.28 28.83
CA ALA A 562 -6.29 15.44 28.00
C ALA A 562 -7.46 16.22 28.61
N SER A 563 -7.35 17.54 28.65
CA SER A 563 -8.41 18.46 29.08
C SER A 563 -8.87 19.26 27.86
N ILE A 564 -10.11 19.04 27.42
CA ILE A 564 -10.70 19.81 26.29
C ILE A 564 -11.50 20.98 26.87
N THR A 565 -10.93 22.19 26.84
CA THR A 565 -11.59 23.40 27.34
C THR A 565 -12.60 23.98 26.35
N LYS A 566 -12.38 23.76 25.04
CA LYS A 566 -13.30 24.18 23.99
C LYS A 566 -13.26 23.18 22.83
N ARG A 567 -14.43 22.78 22.30
CA ARG A 567 -14.49 21.90 21.12
C ARG A 567 -14.43 22.66 19.79
N THR A 568 -14.89 23.92 19.74
CA THR A 568 -14.91 24.71 18.49
C THR A 568 -14.58 26.19 18.72
N PRO A 569 -13.46 26.69 18.19
CA PRO A 569 -12.30 25.92 17.72
C PRO A 569 -11.71 25.10 18.88
N ILE A 570 -11.08 23.97 18.58
CA ILE A 570 -10.49 23.07 19.57
C ILE A 570 -9.48 23.82 20.43
N ARG A 571 -9.61 23.69 21.75
CA ARG A 571 -8.59 24.05 22.73
C ARG A 571 -8.45 22.89 23.70
N ALA A 572 -7.24 22.36 23.80
CA ALA A 572 -6.96 21.24 24.67
C ALA A 572 -5.58 21.35 25.31
N ASP A 573 -5.47 20.86 26.53
CA ASP A 573 -4.21 20.70 27.25
C ASP A 573 -3.92 19.21 27.41
N LEU A 574 -2.77 18.78 26.91
CA LEU A 574 -2.26 17.42 27.03
C LEU A 574 -1.30 17.36 28.20
N ARG A 575 -1.57 16.52 29.21
CA ARG A 575 -0.70 16.32 30.37
C ARG A 575 0.24 15.15 30.13
N LEU A 576 1.50 15.28 30.55
CA LEU A 576 2.54 14.28 30.34
C LEU A 576 3.01 13.66 31.66
N HIS A 577 3.56 12.45 31.59
CA HIS A 577 4.13 11.74 32.76
C HIS A 577 5.26 12.51 33.46
N ASN A 578 5.99 13.36 32.76
CA ASN A 578 7.05 14.20 33.32
C ASN A 578 6.52 15.46 34.05
N GLY A 579 5.20 15.61 34.19
CA GLY A 579 4.56 16.75 34.84
C GLY A 579 4.42 18.00 33.96
N THR A 580 4.90 17.97 32.71
CA THR A 580 4.68 19.06 31.75
C THR A 580 3.32 18.94 31.06
N ALA A 581 2.90 20.03 30.40
CA ALA A 581 1.70 20.04 29.58
C ALA A 581 2.00 20.63 28.19
N VAL A 582 1.28 20.18 27.17
CA VAL A 582 1.26 20.78 25.83
C VAL A 582 -0.12 21.37 25.59
N SER A 583 -0.18 22.68 25.40
CA SER A 583 -1.39 23.38 25.02
C SER A 583 -1.54 23.38 23.49
N LEU A 584 -2.74 23.06 23.02
CA LEU A 584 -3.07 23.00 21.61
C LEU A 584 -4.33 23.84 21.32
N GLU A 585 -4.19 24.81 20.41
CA GLU A 585 -5.29 25.66 19.97
C GLU A 585 -5.48 25.63 18.46
N GLU A 586 -6.66 25.17 18.02
CA GLU A 586 -7.12 25.34 16.66
C GLU A 586 -7.48 26.82 16.39
N ARG A 587 -7.19 27.30 15.18
CA ARG A 587 -7.61 28.62 14.73
C ARG A 587 -8.80 28.50 13.78
N TRP A 588 -9.66 29.52 13.76
CA TRP A 588 -10.79 29.61 12.82
C TRP A 588 -10.37 29.57 11.33
N ALA A 589 -9.13 29.96 11.03
CA ALA A 589 -8.52 29.87 9.70
C ALA A 589 -7.59 28.64 9.56
N GLY A 590 -7.83 27.59 10.36
CA GLY A 590 -7.13 26.32 10.25
C GLY A 590 -7.49 25.63 8.93
N GLU A 591 -6.48 25.24 8.17
CA GLU A 591 -6.66 24.37 7.00
C GLU A 591 -6.33 22.93 7.41
N GLN A 592 -7.04 21.95 6.86
CA GLN A 592 -6.88 20.54 7.25
C GLN A 592 -6.88 19.63 6.03
N LEU A 593 -6.26 18.45 6.17
CA LEU A 593 -6.39 17.39 5.18
C LEU A 593 -7.51 16.42 5.58
N GLY A 594 -8.50 16.22 4.71
CA GLY A 594 -9.59 15.27 4.98
C GLY A 594 -10.39 15.56 6.26
N LYS A 595 -10.62 14.51 7.08
CA LYS A 595 -11.38 14.57 8.35
C LYS A 595 -10.49 14.79 9.59
N SER A 596 -9.31 15.38 9.43
CA SER A 596 -8.27 15.49 10.47
C SER A 596 -8.74 16.07 11.80
N ARG A 597 -9.68 17.04 11.80
CA ARG A 597 -10.24 17.60 13.03
C ARG A 597 -11.05 16.59 13.86
N ASP A 598 -11.83 15.74 13.20
CA ASP A 598 -12.60 14.68 13.86
C ASP A 598 -11.66 13.62 14.43
N THR A 599 -10.58 13.31 13.70
CA THR A 599 -9.49 12.45 14.17
C THR A 599 -8.87 13.01 15.45
N LEU A 600 -8.54 14.31 15.47
CA LEU A 600 -7.95 14.96 16.64
C LEU A 600 -8.88 14.91 17.86
N LEU A 601 -10.17 15.22 17.69
CA LEU A 601 -11.14 15.11 18.78
C LEU A 601 -11.25 13.68 19.30
N THR A 602 -11.24 12.68 18.41
CA THR A 602 -11.29 11.27 18.80
C THR A 602 -10.07 10.87 19.63
N ILE A 603 -8.88 11.34 19.24
CA ILE A 603 -7.64 11.13 20.00
C ILE A 603 -7.75 11.78 21.38
N LEU A 604 -8.15 13.05 21.44
CA LEU A 604 -8.27 13.79 22.70
C LEU A 604 -9.32 13.17 23.64
N ASP A 605 -10.48 12.78 23.11
CA ASP A 605 -11.55 12.12 23.86
C ASP A 605 -11.14 10.72 24.34
N ARG A 606 -10.26 10.02 23.61
CA ARG A 606 -9.68 8.74 24.06
C ARG A 606 -8.71 8.97 25.23
N VAL A 607 -7.75 9.88 25.05
CA VAL A 607 -6.76 10.21 26.09
C VAL A 607 -7.42 10.78 27.35
N ALA A 608 -8.52 11.53 27.21
CA ALA A 608 -9.30 12.01 28.35
C ALA A 608 -9.98 10.86 29.11
N ARG A 609 -10.61 9.91 28.39
CA ARG A 609 -11.28 8.73 29.00
C ARG A 609 -10.31 7.80 29.70
N ASP A 610 -9.10 7.62 29.15
CA ASP A 610 -8.07 6.76 29.75
C ASP A 610 -7.48 7.40 31.05
N SER A 611 -7.83 8.66 31.35
CA SER A 611 -7.37 9.41 32.54
C SER A 611 -8.43 9.58 33.64
N GLU A 612 -9.67 9.14 33.38
CA GLU A 612 -10.79 9.07 34.35
C GLU A 612 -10.88 7.67 34.96
#